data_AF-A0A382PFE5-F1
#
_entry.id   AF-A0A382PFE5-F1
#
_cell.length_a   1.000
_cell.length_b   1.000
_cell.length_c   1.000
_cell.angle_alpha   90.00
_cell.angle_beta   90.00
_cell.angle_gamma   90.00
#
_symmetry.space_group_name_H-M   'P 1'
#
loop_
_entity.id
_entity.type
_entity.pdbx_description
1 polymer ?
#
loop_
_entity_poly.entity_id
_entity_poly.type
_entity_poly.pdbx_seq_one_letter_code
_entity_poly.pdbx_strand_id
1 'polypeptide(L)'
;MSSQVFLDCTLRDGGYYNSWDFDHELINNYLIAMKAVGVDVVELGFRMTGQKGFKGACAYTTDPFIRTLEIPEGITLCVMINA
;
A
#
# COMPACT_ATOMS: atom_id res chain seq x y z
N MET A 1 -1.49 21.93 -19.56
CA MET A 1 -2.10 21.88 -18.22
C MET A 1 -1.32 20.86 -17.41
N SER A 2 -0.77 21.22 -16.25
CA SER A 2 -0.19 20.22 -15.35
C SER A 2 -1.33 19.46 -14.67
N SER A 3 -1.46 18.16 -14.92
CA SER A 3 -2.37 17.30 -14.15
C SER A 3 -1.79 17.13 -12.75
N GLN A 4 -2.60 17.39 -11.72
CA GLN A 4 -2.24 17.04 -10.34
C GLN A 4 -2.19 15.51 -10.21
N VAL A 5 -1.24 15.01 -9.42
CA VAL A 5 -1.15 13.58 -9.09
C VAL A 5 -1.67 13.39 -7.68
N PHE A 6 -2.68 12.55 -7.52
CA PHE A 6 -3.25 12.19 -6.23
C PHE A 6 -2.61 10.90 -5.73
N LEU A 7 -1.96 10.99 -4.58
CA LEU A 7 -1.40 9.85 -3.85
C LEU A 7 -2.22 9.61 -2.60
N ASP A 8 -2.60 8.36 -2.39
CA ASP A 8 -3.16 7.91 -1.13
C ASP A 8 -2.15 7.06 -0.36
N CYS A 9 -2.03 7.31 0.95
CA CYS A 9 -1.10 6.61 1.84
C CYS A 9 -1.78 5.90 3.01
N THR A 10 -3.05 5.55 2.90
CA THR A 10 -3.85 4.98 3.99
C THR A 10 -3.25 3.67 4.52
N LEU A 11 -2.78 2.77 3.65
CA LEU A 11 -2.18 1.49 4.10
C LEU A 11 -0.81 1.69 4.77
N ARG A 12 -0.04 2.69 4.35
CA ARG A 12 1.23 3.04 4.99
C ARG A 12 1.04 3.75 6.32
N ASP A 13 0.26 4.82 6.34
CA ASP A 13 0.11 5.69 7.51
C ASP A 13 -0.93 5.15 8.49
N GLY A 14 -2.01 4.54 8.00
CA GLY A 14 -2.96 3.82 8.84
C GLY A 14 -2.35 2.58 9.51
N GLY A 15 -1.27 2.03 8.96
CA GLY A 15 -0.56 0.87 9.51
C GLY A 15 -0.01 1.07 10.93
N TYR A 16 0.13 2.31 11.40
CA TYR A 16 0.52 2.60 12.79
C TYR A 16 -0.46 2.03 13.82
N TYR A 17 -1.74 1.84 13.47
CA TYR A 17 -2.77 1.39 14.41
C TYR A 17 -2.90 -0.13 14.53
N ASN A 18 -2.51 -0.88 13.50
CA ASN A 18 -2.65 -2.34 13.43
C ASN A 18 -1.33 -3.05 13.09
N SER A 19 -0.18 -2.41 13.33
CA SER A 19 1.14 -2.95 12.99
C SER A 19 1.30 -3.34 11.51
N TRP A 20 0.68 -2.56 10.60
CA TRP A 20 0.64 -2.81 9.15
C TRP A 20 0.06 -4.19 8.77
N ASP A 21 -0.82 -4.72 9.61
CA ASP A 21 -1.48 -6.01 9.43
C ASP A 21 -2.93 -5.81 9.00
N PHE A 22 -3.11 -5.78 7.67
CA PHE A 22 -4.41 -5.65 7.04
C PHE A 22 -4.79 -6.97 6.36
N ASP A 23 -6.06 -7.34 6.44
CA ASP A 23 -6.59 -8.50 5.73
C ASP A 23 -6.37 -8.34 4.22
N HIS A 24 -5.97 -9.43 3.56
CA HIS A 24 -5.64 -9.42 2.13
C HIS A 24 -6.82 -8.97 1.25
N GLU A 25 -8.04 -9.43 1.56
CA GLU A 25 -9.26 -9.02 0.87
C GLU A 25 -9.55 -7.52 1.05
N LEU A 26 -9.28 -6.97 2.23
CA LEU A 26 -9.44 -5.53 2.49
C LEU A 26 -8.50 -4.72 1.58
N ILE A 27 -7.24 -5.15 1.42
CA ILE A 27 -6.27 -4.48 0.56
C ILE A 27 -6.72 -4.50 -0.90
N ASN A 28 -7.21 -5.64 -1.41
CA ASN A 28 -7.71 -5.72 -2.79
C ASN A 28 -8.93 -4.81 -3.00
N ASN A 29 -9.92 -4.86 -2.11
CA ASN A 29 -11.08 -3.98 -2.14
C ASN A 29 -10.68 -2.50 -2.09
N TYR A 30 -9.65 -2.18 -1.30
CA TYR A 30 -9.09 -0.85 -1.18
C TYR A 30 -8.50 -0.35 -2.51
N LEU A 31 -7.69 -1.15 -3.19
CA LEU A 31 -7.08 -0.79 -4.47
C LEU A 31 -8.13 -0.53 -5.55
N ILE A 32 -9.19 -1.36 -5.60
CA ILE A 32 -10.33 -1.17 -6.51
C ILE A 32 -11.05 0.15 -6.20
N ALA A 33 -11.30 0.45 -4.93
CA ALA A 33 -11.94 1.69 -4.51
C ALA A 33 -11.10 2.92 -4.88
N MET A 34 -9.78 2.88 -4.64
CA MET A 34 -8.87 3.98 -4.99
C MET A 34 -8.85 4.26 -6.49
N LYS A 35 -8.88 3.21 -7.32
CA LYS A 35 -9.03 3.38 -8.75
C LYS A 35 -10.36 4.03 -9.13
N ALA A 36 -11.46 3.58 -8.53
CA ALA A 36 -12.80 4.08 -8.83
C ALA A 36 -12.99 5.57 -8.49
N VAL A 37 -12.32 6.06 -7.44
CA VAL A 37 -12.39 7.48 -7.03
C VAL A 37 -11.35 8.37 -7.74
N GLY A 38 -10.50 7.80 -8.59
CA GLY A 38 -9.55 8.55 -9.41
C GLY A 38 -8.22 8.88 -8.73
N VAL A 39 -7.78 8.08 -7.75
CA VAL A 39 -6.41 8.17 -7.20
C VAL A 39 -5.40 7.61 -8.22
N ASP A 40 -4.28 8.29 -8.37
CA ASP A 40 -3.22 7.92 -9.32
C ASP A 40 -2.21 6.93 -8.71
N VAL A 41 -1.90 7.11 -7.42
CA VAL A 41 -0.86 6.36 -6.70
C VAL A 41 -1.37 5.87 -5.35
N VAL A 42 -1.10 4.60 -5.02
CA VAL A 42 -1.34 4.05 -3.67
C VAL A 42 -0.02 3.63 -3.04
N GLU A 43 0.26 4.17 -1.85
CA GLU A 43 1.38 3.78 -1.01
C GLU A 43 0.97 2.60 -0.11
N LEU A 44 1.42 1.40 -0.49
CA LEU A 44 1.02 0.15 0.19
C LEU A 44 1.58 0.01 1.60
N GLY A 45 2.68 0.70 1.90
CA GLY A 45 3.39 0.53 3.16
C GLY A 45 4.88 0.80 3.06
N PHE A 46 5.65 0.12 3.91
CA PHE A 46 7.10 0.27 3.97
C PHE A 46 7.84 -0.89 3.31
N ARG A 47 9.14 -0.68 3.10
CA ARG A 47 10.18 -1.69 2.85
C ARG A 47 11.14 -1.76 4.04
N MET A 48 10.63 -2.18 5.19
CA MET A 48 11.46 -2.25 6.41
C MET A 48 12.52 -3.36 6.32
N THR A 49 13.71 -3.07 6.87
CA THR A 49 14.76 -4.07 7.09
C THR A 49 14.81 -4.44 8.58
N GLY A 50 14.72 -5.74 8.87
CA GLY A 50 14.71 -6.26 10.24
C GLY A 50 13.31 -6.42 10.86
N GLN A 51 13.24 -7.29 11.86
CA GLN A 51 12.00 -7.60 12.57
C GLN A 51 12.16 -7.25 14.05
N LYS A 52 11.47 -6.19 14.50
CA LYS A 52 11.26 -5.90 15.93
C LYS A 52 9.77 -6.07 16.21
N GLY A 53 9.43 -7.15 16.91
CA GLY A 53 8.04 -7.56 17.12
C GLY A 53 7.36 -8.02 15.83
N PHE A 54 6.08 -8.35 15.96
CA PHE A 54 5.25 -8.68 14.80
C PHE A 54 4.90 -7.41 14.01
N LYS A 55 5.00 -7.50 12.69
CA LYS A 55 4.46 -6.53 11.75
C LYS A 55 3.86 -7.27 10.57
N GLY A 56 2.73 -6.78 10.07
CA GLY A 56 2.02 -7.39 8.96
C GLY A 56 2.68 -7.14 7.61
N ALA A 57 2.03 -7.64 6.55
CA ALA A 57 2.59 -7.66 5.20
C ALA A 57 2.95 -6.26 4.68
N CYS A 58 2.14 -5.23 4.98
CA CYS A 58 2.38 -3.86 4.54
C CYS A 58 3.60 -3.19 5.21
N ALA A 59 4.16 -3.72 6.30
CA ALA A 59 5.41 -3.18 6.84
C ALA A 59 6.64 -3.55 5.99
N TYR A 60 6.57 -4.67 5.26
CA TYR A 60 7.66 -5.18 4.45
C TYR A 60 7.40 -5.02 2.95
N THR A 61 6.12 -5.03 2.57
CA THR A 61 5.59 -4.91 1.21
C THR A 61 6.45 -5.65 0.19
N THR A 62 6.73 -6.93 0.46
CA THR A 62 7.68 -7.74 -0.30
C THR A 62 7.15 -8.01 -1.73
N ASP A 63 8.04 -8.25 -2.69
CA ASP A 63 7.58 -8.55 -4.06
C ASP A 63 6.64 -9.77 -4.14
N PRO A 64 6.87 -10.88 -3.40
CA PRO A 64 5.91 -11.98 -3.37
C PRO A 64 4.53 -11.55 -2.87
N PHE A 65 4.45 -10.70 -1.85
CA PHE A 65 3.19 -10.16 -1.36
C PHE A 65 2.50 -9.27 -2.40
N ILE A 66 3.23 -8.36 -3.05
CA ILE A 66 2.66 -7.51 -4.12
C ILE A 66 2.09 -8.35 -5.25
N ARG A 67 2.74 -9.46 -5.62
CA ARG A 67 2.28 -10.38 -6.66
C ARG A 67 0.99 -11.14 -6.32
N THR A 68 0.54 -11.12 -5.06
CA THR A 68 -0.77 -11.70 -4.69
C THR A 68 -1.91 -10.68 -4.74
N LEU A 69 -1.62 -9.40 -4.96
CA LEU A 69 -2.64 -8.34 -4.98
C LEU A 69 -3.28 -8.24 -6.37
N GLU A 70 -4.58 -7.93 -6.36
CA GLU A 70 -5.36 -7.66 -7.57
C GLU A 70 -5.25 -6.17 -7.89
N ILE A 71 -4.26 -5.81 -8.69
CA ILE A 71 -3.93 -4.42 -8.98
C ILE A 71 -4.73 -3.95 -10.20
N PRO A 72 -5.66 -2.98 -10.07
CA PRO A 72 -6.42 -2.48 -11.20
C PRO A 72 -5.53 -1.71 -12.18
N GLU A 73 -5.85 -1.78 -13.47
CA GLU A 73 -5.09 -1.08 -14.51
C GLU A 73 -5.07 0.44 -14.29
N GLY A 74 -3.91 1.05 -14.50
CA GLY A 74 -3.74 2.50 -14.40
C GLY A 74 -3.77 3.03 -12.96
N ILE A 75 -3.42 2.20 -11.97
CA ILE A 75 -2.98 2.64 -10.65
C ILE A 75 -1.48 2.39 -10.52
N THR A 76 -0.74 3.33 -9.95
CA THR A 76 0.68 3.13 -9.61
C THR A 76 0.80 2.73 -8.15
N LEU A 77 1.65 1.75 -7.85
CA LEU A 77 1.96 1.38 -6.47
C LEU A 77 3.31 1.95 -6.05
N CYS A 78 3.41 2.41 -4.81
CA CYS A 78 4.67 2.81 -4.20
C CYS A 78 4.82 2.28 -2.77
N VAL A 79 6.04 2.42 -2.23
CA VAL A 79 6.43 2.03 -0.88
C VAL A 79 7.38 3.08 -0.29
N MET A 80 7.36 3.21 1.02
CA MET A 80 8.30 4.07 1.76
C MET A 80 9.52 3.28 2.25
N ILE A 81 10.71 3.85 2.10
CA ILE A 81 11.95 3.36 2.72
C ILE A 81 12.41 4.43 3.70
N ASN A 82 12.61 4.04 4.95
CA ASN A 82 13.25 4.92 5.94
C ASN A 82 14.77 4.87 5.72
N ALA A 83 15.38 6.04 5.53
CA ALA A 83 16.82 6.22 5.41
C ALA A 83 17.50 6.37 6.78
#